data_AF-A0A4P7NDH5-F1
#
_entry.id   AF-A0A4P7NDH5-F1
#
_cell.length_a   1.000
_cell.length_b   1.000
_cell.length_c   1.000
_cell.angle_alpha   90.00
_cell.angle_beta   90.00
_cell.angle_gamma   90.00
#
_symmetry.space_group_name_H-M   'P 1'
#
loop_
_entity.id
_entity.type
_entity.pdbx_description
1 polymer ?
#
loop_
_entity_poly.entity_id
_entity_poly.type
_entity_poly.pdbx_seq_one_letter_code
_entity_poly.pdbx_strand_id
1 'polypeptide(L)'
;MASPNESSPLLPDPNNKPSKRDEMSALTYWRVGAVYGATAVAMGAFGAHGLKKRITDPQKIASWGTAAHYQLLHSGAVMLAASVGTGNPVAAGLFTAGMTMFSGSIYALILDPERFKFLGPVTPIGGVCLIAGWIALGFTKRGAFPRLR
;
A
#
# COMPACT_ATOMS: atom_id res chain seq x y z
N MET A 1 -14.20 13.36 49.46
CA MET A 1 -14.32 12.36 48.38
C MET A 1 -14.24 13.12 47.06
N ALA A 2 -13.16 12.94 46.29
CA ALA A 2 -12.98 13.62 45.02
C ALA A 2 -13.74 12.89 43.90
N SER A 3 -14.45 13.66 43.06
CA SER A 3 -15.26 13.21 41.94
C SER A 3 -14.41 12.59 40.81
N PRO A 4 -14.94 11.60 40.06
CA PRO A 4 -14.20 10.95 38.98
C PRO A 4 -14.05 11.88 37.76
N ASN A 5 -12.87 11.83 37.15
CA ASN A 5 -12.45 12.65 36.01
C ASN A 5 -13.14 12.21 34.70
N GLU A 6 -14.22 12.89 34.30
CA GLU A 6 -15.00 12.66 33.07
C GLU A 6 -14.58 13.52 31.86
N SER A 7 -13.30 13.83 31.67
CA SER A 7 -12.87 14.72 30.57
C SER A 7 -12.39 14.00 29.30
N SER A 8 -12.79 12.75 29.04
CA SER A 8 -12.62 12.15 27.71
C SER A 8 -13.83 12.50 26.84
N PRO A 9 -13.70 13.34 25.79
CA PRO A 9 -14.85 13.71 24.97
C PRO A 9 -15.40 12.46 24.27
N LEU A 10 -16.66 12.12 24.57
CA LEU A 10 -17.38 11.02 23.92
C LEU A 10 -17.65 11.29 22.44
N LEU A 11 -17.48 12.54 21.98
CA LEU A 11 -17.70 12.97 20.61
C LEU A 11 -16.43 13.63 20.04
N PRO A 12 -16.06 13.35 18.78
CA PRO A 12 -15.03 14.09 18.08
C PRO A 12 -15.35 15.59 18.08
N ASP A 13 -14.36 16.44 18.34
CA ASP A 13 -14.52 17.89 18.27
C ASP A 13 -14.94 18.30 16.84
N PRO A 14 -16.15 18.88 16.65
CA PRO A 14 -16.65 19.27 15.33
C PRO A 14 -15.80 20.36 14.65
N ASN A 15 -14.90 21.03 15.38
CA ASN A 15 -14.00 22.06 14.84
C ASN A 15 -12.63 21.53 14.41
N ASN A 16 -12.32 20.24 14.62
CA ASN A 16 -11.06 19.66 14.19
C ASN A 16 -11.08 19.32 12.68
N LYS A 17 -10.94 20.35 11.85
CA LYS A 17 -10.81 20.20 10.38
C LYS A 17 -9.40 19.71 10.03
N PRO A 18 -9.24 18.86 9.00
CA PRO A 18 -7.91 18.47 8.51
C PRO A 18 -7.08 19.70 8.16
N SER A 19 -5.77 19.67 8.41
CA SER A 19 -4.90 20.74 7.94
C SER A 19 -4.71 20.64 6.42
N LYS A 20 -4.38 21.76 5.77
CA LYS A 20 -4.06 21.79 4.33
C LYS A 20 -2.93 20.81 3.96
N ARG A 21 -2.01 20.50 4.89
CA ARG A 21 -0.95 19.51 4.68
C ARG A 21 -1.51 18.09 4.62
N ASP A 22 -2.46 17.78 5.49
CA ASP A 22 -3.11 16.47 5.53
C ASP A 22 -3.89 16.21 4.24
N GLU A 23 -4.66 17.20 3.77
CA GLU A 23 -5.40 17.13 2.50
C GLU A 23 -4.47 16.92 1.30
N MET A 24 -3.37 17.67 1.22
CA MET A 24 -2.39 17.55 0.13
C MET A 24 -1.68 16.18 0.16
N SER A 25 -1.39 15.65 1.35
CA SER A 25 -0.79 14.32 1.51
C SER A 25 -1.75 13.22 1.08
N ALA A 26 -3.04 13.33 1.45
CA ALA A 26 -4.07 12.38 1.09
C ALA A 26 -4.27 12.34 -0.43
N LEU A 27 -4.34 13.50 -1.10
CA LEU A 27 -4.45 13.56 -2.55
C LEU A 27 -3.24 12.95 -3.25
N THR A 28 -2.04 13.19 -2.71
CA THR A 28 -0.80 12.62 -3.26
C THR A 28 -0.83 11.10 -3.17
N TYR A 29 -1.14 10.54 -2.00
CA TYR A 29 -1.20 9.09 -1.83
C TYR A 29 -2.35 8.45 -2.62
N TRP A 30 -3.49 9.11 -2.76
CA TRP A 30 -4.57 8.64 -3.63
C TRP A 30 -4.08 8.44 -5.08
N ARG A 31 -3.36 9.43 -5.62
CA ARG A 31 -2.75 9.35 -6.96
C ARG A 31 -1.72 8.24 -7.07
N VAL A 32 -0.87 8.09 -6.04
CA VAL A 32 0.10 6.99 -5.96
C VAL A 32 -0.63 5.65 -6.03
N GLY A 33 -1.64 5.43 -5.19
CA GLY A 33 -2.45 4.21 -5.22
C GLY A 33 -3.07 3.94 -6.59
N ALA A 34 -3.66 4.95 -7.23
CA ALA A 34 -4.21 4.80 -8.58
C ALA A 34 -3.16 4.39 -9.63
N VAL A 35 -1.97 5.02 -9.61
CA VAL A 35 -0.87 4.68 -10.53
C VAL A 35 -0.33 3.27 -10.26
N TYR A 36 -0.16 2.89 -8.99
CA TYR A 36 0.26 1.52 -8.63
C TYR A 36 -0.78 0.48 -9.03
N GLY A 37 -2.08 0.79 -8.91
CA GLY A 37 -3.15 -0.09 -9.37
C GLY A 37 -3.16 -0.28 -10.89
N ALA A 38 -3.06 0.82 -11.64
CA ALA A 38 -2.97 0.77 -13.11
C ALA A 38 -1.76 -0.04 -13.60
N THR A 39 -0.59 0.19 -12.99
CA THR A 39 0.63 -0.55 -13.33
C THR A 39 0.54 -2.02 -12.90
N ALA A 40 -0.09 -2.34 -11.77
CA ALA A 40 -0.31 -3.73 -11.36
C ALA A 40 -1.19 -4.50 -12.36
N VAL A 41 -2.26 -3.86 -12.87
CA VAL A 41 -3.12 -4.43 -13.93
C VAL A 41 -2.31 -4.65 -15.21
N ALA A 42 -1.50 -3.67 -15.62
CA ALA A 42 -0.63 -3.80 -16.80
C ALA A 42 0.38 -4.95 -16.64
N MET A 43 1.04 -5.05 -15.49
CA MET A 43 1.98 -6.14 -15.19
C MET A 43 1.27 -7.50 -15.13
N GLY A 44 0.07 -7.58 -14.54
CA GLY A 44 -0.74 -8.80 -14.54
C GLY A 44 -1.11 -9.25 -15.95
N ALA A 45 -1.58 -8.34 -16.79
CA ALA A 45 -1.91 -8.61 -18.19
C ALA A 45 -0.68 -9.06 -18.99
N PHE A 46 0.45 -8.37 -18.80
CA PHE A 46 1.73 -8.74 -19.40
C PHE A 46 2.18 -10.13 -18.95
N GLY A 47 2.06 -10.46 -17.66
CA GLY A 47 2.36 -11.78 -17.12
C GLY A 47 1.56 -12.90 -17.80
N ALA A 48 0.25 -12.70 -17.95
CA ALA A 48 -0.64 -13.70 -18.53
C ALA A 48 -0.49 -13.88 -20.05
N HIS A 49 -0.30 -12.80 -20.81
CA HIS A 49 -0.36 -12.82 -22.27
C HIS A 49 1.01 -12.67 -22.96
N GLY A 50 1.95 -11.99 -22.31
CA GLY A 50 3.29 -11.68 -22.84
C GLY A 50 4.38 -12.57 -22.25
N LEU A 51 4.55 -12.53 -20.92
CA LEU A 51 5.67 -13.17 -20.23
C LEU A 51 5.67 -14.69 -20.38
N LYS A 52 4.50 -15.34 -20.30
CA LYS A 52 4.36 -16.80 -20.53
C LYS A 52 4.83 -17.26 -21.91
N LYS A 53 4.91 -16.37 -22.90
CA LYS A 53 5.45 -16.68 -24.24
C LYS A 53 6.97 -16.58 -24.30
N ARG A 54 7.61 -16.00 -23.27
CA ARG A 54 9.05 -15.74 -23.19
C ARG A 54 9.74 -16.59 -22.13
N ILE A 55 9.05 -16.91 -21.04
CA ILE A 55 9.57 -17.67 -19.91
C ILE A 55 8.74 -18.94 -19.73
N THR A 56 9.40 -20.09 -19.73
CA THR A 56 8.79 -21.42 -19.54
C THR A 56 8.81 -21.89 -18.09
N ASP A 57 9.67 -21.30 -17.25
CA ASP A 57 9.79 -21.62 -15.82
C ASP A 57 8.49 -21.26 -15.07
N PRO A 58 7.73 -22.25 -14.57
CA PRO A 58 6.46 -22.01 -13.89
C PRO A 58 6.62 -21.22 -12.59
N GLN A 59 7.75 -21.36 -11.89
CA GLN A 59 7.98 -20.66 -10.63
C GLN A 59 8.16 -19.17 -10.87
N LYS A 60 8.91 -18.78 -11.90
CA LYS A 60 9.05 -17.35 -12.29
C LYS A 60 7.70 -16.75 -12.70
N ILE A 61 6.90 -17.48 -13.47
CA ILE A 61 5.55 -17.04 -13.84
C ILE A 61 4.65 -16.87 -12.61
N ALA A 62 4.70 -17.80 -11.66
CA ALA A 62 3.96 -17.71 -10.40
C ALA A 62 4.43 -16.51 -9.57
N SER A 63 5.74 -16.30 -9.41
CA SER A 63 6.31 -15.15 -8.69
C SER A 63 5.90 -13.82 -9.32
N TRP A 64 5.88 -13.72 -10.66
CA TRP A 64 5.37 -12.54 -11.37
C TRP A 64 3.90 -12.27 -11.01
N GLY A 65 3.07 -13.31 -11.03
CA GLY A 65 1.67 -13.24 -10.64
C GLY A 65 1.50 -12.74 -9.20
N THR A 66 2.29 -13.27 -8.26
CA THR A 66 2.31 -12.82 -6.86
C THR A 66 2.67 -11.34 -6.75
N ALA A 67 3.71 -10.89 -7.46
CA ALA A 67 4.12 -9.48 -7.46
C ALA A 67 2.99 -8.56 -7.96
N ALA A 68 2.30 -8.91 -9.05
CA ALA A 68 1.16 -8.14 -9.57
C ALA A 68 -0.04 -8.15 -8.63
N HIS A 69 -0.35 -9.30 -8.04
CA HIS A 69 -1.44 -9.42 -7.09
C HIS A 69 -1.17 -8.57 -5.84
N TYR A 70 0.03 -8.67 -5.27
CA TYR A 70 0.43 -7.89 -4.09
C TYR A 70 0.44 -6.40 -4.40
N GLN A 71 0.94 -5.99 -5.57
CA GLN A 71 0.92 -4.59 -5.97
C GLN A 71 -0.52 -4.06 -6.09
N LEU A 72 -1.43 -4.81 -6.71
CA LEU A 72 -2.82 -4.39 -6.86
C LEU A 72 -3.52 -4.27 -5.51
N LEU A 73 -3.39 -5.29 -4.66
CA LEU A 73 -4.01 -5.32 -3.33
C LEU A 73 -3.56 -4.14 -2.46
N HIS A 74 -2.24 -3.89 -2.41
CA HIS A 74 -1.70 -2.83 -1.56
C HIS A 74 -1.87 -1.43 -2.18
N SER A 75 -2.08 -1.31 -3.50
CA SER A 75 -2.47 -0.05 -4.13
C SER A 75 -3.84 0.42 -3.62
N GLY A 76 -4.80 -0.51 -3.47
CA GLY A 76 -6.08 -0.25 -2.83
C GLY A 76 -5.92 0.11 -1.35
N ALA A 77 -4.99 -0.55 -0.65
CA ALA A 77 -4.67 -0.20 0.74
C ALA A 77 -4.08 1.21 0.88
N VAL A 78 -3.27 1.69 -0.08
CA VAL A 78 -2.79 3.09 -0.13
C VAL A 78 -3.97 4.05 -0.30
N MET A 79 -4.89 3.78 -1.23
CA MET A 79 -6.07 4.61 -1.44
C MET A 79 -6.97 4.64 -0.20
N LEU A 80 -7.13 3.50 0.47
CA LEU A 80 -7.86 3.40 1.74
C LEU A 80 -7.16 4.20 2.84
N ALA A 81 -5.84 4.05 3.00
CA ALA A 81 -5.05 4.81 3.96
C ALA A 81 -5.14 6.33 3.70
N ALA A 82 -5.27 6.76 2.44
CA ALA A 82 -5.49 8.16 2.09
C ALA A 82 -6.92 8.67 2.42
N SER A 83 -7.90 7.77 2.57
CA SER A 83 -9.33 8.14 2.63
C SER A 83 -9.99 7.95 3.99
N VAL A 84 -9.39 7.19 4.92
CA VAL A 84 -9.96 6.94 6.25
C VAL A 84 -9.62 8.08 7.20
N GLY A 85 -10.63 8.71 7.81
CA GLY A 85 -10.47 9.82 8.76
C GLY A 85 -9.74 11.01 8.15
N THR A 86 -8.65 11.46 8.78
CA THR A 86 -7.75 12.50 8.25
C THR A 86 -6.64 11.94 7.35
N GLY A 87 -6.69 10.65 7.00
CA GLY A 87 -5.63 9.92 6.32
C GLY A 87 -4.57 9.35 7.27
N ASN A 88 -3.87 8.32 6.80
CA ASN A 88 -2.74 7.67 7.49
C ASN A 88 -1.52 7.66 6.56
N PRO A 89 -0.74 8.75 6.52
CA PRO A 89 0.41 8.88 5.62
C PRO A 89 1.52 7.87 5.93
N VAL A 90 1.61 7.39 7.18
CA VAL A 90 2.59 6.36 7.57
C VAL A 90 2.24 5.02 6.91
N ALA A 91 0.99 4.58 7.02
CA ALA A 91 0.53 3.36 6.37
C ALA A 91 0.67 3.46 4.84
N ALA A 92 0.23 4.58 4.26
CA ALA A 92 0.32 4.82 2.82
C ALA A 92 1.78 4.81 2.31
N GLY A 93 2.70 5.44 3.04
CA GLY A 93 4.13 5.42 2.73
C GLY A 93 4.73 4.02 2.83
N LEU A 94 4.41 3.25 3.88
CA LEU A 94 4.88 1.88 4.07
C LEU A 94 4.40 0.93 2.97
N PHE A 95 3.14 1.03 2.56
CA PHE A 95 2.62 0.26 1.43
C PHE A 95 3.30 0.64 0.12
N THR A 96 3.50 1.94 -0.14
CA THR A 96 4.18 2.43 -1.36
C THR A 96 5.61 1.92 -1.43
N ALA A 97 6.38 2.07 -0.35
CA ALA A 97 7.74 1.56 -0.26
C ALA A 97 7.77 0.04 -0.39
N GLY A 98 6.87 -0.66 0.31
CA GLY A 98 6.73 -2.11 0.28
C GLY A 98 6.43 -2.65 -1.11
N MET A 99 5.48 -2.08 -1.85
CA MET A 99 5.18 -2.48 -3.23
C MET A 99 6.37 -2.28 -4.16
N THR A 100 7.06 -1.14 -4.04
CA THR A 100 8.24 -0.83 -4.86
C THR A 100 9.36 -1.84 -4.62
N MET A 101 9.64 -2.14 -3.35
CA MET A 101 10.71 -3.06 -2.96
C MET A 101 10.34 -4.53 -3.14
N PHE A 102 9.09 -4.92 -2.93
CA PHE A 102 8.63 -6.31 -3.05
C PHE A 102 8.25 -6.67 -4.48
N SER A 103 7.27 -5.97 -5.07
CA SER A 103 6.78 -6.28 -6.41
C SER A 103 7.78 -5.82 -7.48
N GLY A 104 8.34 -4.62 -7.32
CA GLY A 104 9.31 -4.06 -8.27
C GLY A 104 10.58 -4.91 -8.39
N SER A 105 11.13 -5.40 -7.28
CA SER A 105 12.32 -6.28 -7.31
C SER A 105 12.03 -7.60 -8.01
N ILE A 106 10.87 -8.23 -7.75
CA ILE A 106 10.47 -9.49 -8.39
C ILE A 106 10.35 -9.30 -9.90
N TYR A 107 9.72 -8.21 -10.36
CA TYR A 107 9.66 -7.93 -11.80
C TYR A 107 11.04 -7.76 -12.41
N ALA A 108 11.90 -6.96 -11.78
CA ALA A 108 13.25 -6.72 -12.27
C ALA A 108 14.07 -8.02 -12.35
N LEU A 109 14.05 -8.83 -11.28
CA LEU A 109 14.75 -10.12 -11.21
C LEU A 109 14.24 -11.14 -12.24
N ILE A 110 12.96 -11.10 -12.60
CA ILE A 110 12.40 -12.00 -13.62
C ILE A 110 12.75 -11.52 -15.02
N LEU A 111 12.77 -10.21 -15.27
CA LEU A 111 13.12 -9.65 -16.58
C LEU A 111 14.61 -9.78 -16.90
N ASP A 112 15.49 -9.54 -15.91
CA ASP A 112 16.94 -9.59 -16.09
C ASP A 112 17.64 -9.97 -14.77
N PRO A 113 17.71 -11.27 -14.43
CA PRO A 113 18.24 -11.74 -13.17
C PRO A 113 19.73 -11.42 -12.98
N GLU A 114 20.53 -11.46 -14.05
CA GLU A 114 21.98 -11.21 -13.98
C GLU A 114 22.26 -9.74 -13.61
N ARG A 115 21.53 -8.81 -14.24
CA ARG A 115 21.65 -7.39 -13.96
C ARG A 115 21.12 -7.02 -12.58
N PHE A 116 20.02 -7.64 -12.16
CA PHE A 116 19.27 -7.23 -10.97
C PHE A 116 19.46 -8.14 -9.76
N LYS A 117 20.39 -9.11 -9.79
CA LYS A 117 20.64 -10.05 -8.68
C LYS A 117 20.77 -9.40 -7.29
N PHE A 118 21.33 -8.19 -7.22
CA PHE A 118 21.50 -7.43 -5.98
C PHE A 118 20.17 -7.02 -5.33
N LEU A 119 19.06 -7.07 -6.07
CA LEU A 119 17.71 -6.82 -5.56
C LEU A 119 17.11 -8.02 -4.81
N GLY A 120 17.75 -9.19 -4.84
CA GLY A 120 17.27 -10.39 -4.12
C GLY A 120 16.91 -10.12 -2.64
N PRO A 121 17.82 -9.52 -1.85
CA PRO A 121 17.54 -9.16 -0.46
C PRO A 121 16.53 -8.01 -0.27
N VAL A 122 16.18 -7.26 -1.33
CA VAL A 122 15.24 -6.13 -1.25
C VAL A 122 13.80 -6.62 -1.12
N THR A 123 13.47 -7.76 -1.74
CA THR A 123 12.13 -8.36 -1.69
C THR A 123 11.63 -8.61 -0.25
N PRO A 124 12.36 -9.30 0.65
CA PRO A 124 11.90 -9.53 2.01
C PRO A 124 11.75 -8.24 2.83
N ILE A 125 12.62 -7.24 2.60
CA ILE A 125 12.49 -5.91 3.24
C ILE A 125 11.18 -5.25 2.80
N GLY A 126 10.85 -5.33 1.50
CA GLY A 126 9.55 -4.90 0.98
C GLY A 126 8.38 -5.60 1.67
N GLY A 127 8.47 -6.91 1.88
CA GLY A 127 7.46 -7.69 2.61
C GLY A 127 7.26 -7.19 4.05
N VAL A 128 8.34 -6.89 4.76
CA VAL A 128 8.26 -6.30 6.12
C VAL A 128 7.59 -4.93 6.09
N CYS A 129 7.87 -4.08 5.09
CA CYS A 129 7.17 -2.80 4.93
C CYS A 129 5.66 -2.98 4.66
N LEU A 130 5.27 -3.97 3.85
CA LEU A 130 3.85 -4.26 3.61
C LEU A 130 3.14 -4.69 4.91
N ILE A 131 3.77 -5.56 5.71
CA ILE A 131 3.26 -5.97 7.03
C ILE A 131 3.13 -4.75 7.95
N ALA A 132 4.18 -3.95 8.07
CA ALA A 132 4.18 -2.74 8.89
C ALA A 132 3.09 -1.74 8.43
N GLY A 133 2.84 -1.63 7.13
CA GLY A 133 1.77 -0.82 6.56
C GLY A 133 0.38 -1.25 7.03
N TRP A 134 0.10 -2.56 7.04
CA TRP A 134 -1.16 -3.10 7.57
C TRP A 134 -1.30 -2.86 9.08
N ILE A 135 -0.23 -3.05 9.84
CA ILE A 135 -0.19 -2.76 11.27
C ILE A 135 -0.49 -1.28 11.51
N ALA A 136 0.22 -0.39 10.81
CA ALA A 136 0.00 1.06 10.91
C ALA A 136 -1.42 1.46 10.51
N LEU A 137 -1.99 0.83 9.47
CA LEU A 137 -3.38 1.05 9.06
C LEU A 137 -4.37 0.62 10.15
N GLY A 138 -4.12 -0.50 10.83
CA GLY A 138 -4.95 -0.99 11.93
C GLY A 138 -5.00 -0.06 13.14
N PHE A 139 -3.94 0.71 13.38
CA PHE A 139 -3.86 1.74 14.42
C PHE A 139 -4.29 3.14 13.97
N THR A 140 -4.87 3.26 12.77
CA THR A 140 -5.46 4.54 12.33
C THR A 140 -6.47 4.99 13.38
N LYS A 141 -6.26 6.20 13.93
CA LYS A 141 -7.14 6.77 14.97
C LYS A 141 -8.57 6.72 14.44
N ARG A 142 -9.41 5.87 15.06
CA ARG A 142 -10.82 5.66 14.71
C ARG A 142 -11.54 7.01 14.66
N GLY A 143 -11.65 7.58 13.48
CA GLY A 143 -12.39 8.81 13.22
C GLY A 143 -13.21 8.59 11.96
N ALA A 144 -14.42 8.05 12.14
CA ALA A 144 -15.44 7.88 11.12
C ALA A 144 -15.04 7.02 9.90
N PHE A 145 -15.38 5.73 9.95
CA PHE A 145 -15.92 5.14 8.71
C PHE A 145 -17.07 6.04 8.25
N PRO A 146 -17.15 6.43 6.96
CA PRO A 146 -18.31 7.13 6.45
C PRO A 146 -19.55 6.32 6.86
N ARG A 147 -20.46 6.92 7.63
CA ARG A 147 -21.77 6.29 7.81
C ARG A 147 -22.36 6.20 6.41
N LEU A 148 -22.51 4.99 5.90
CA LEU A 148 -23.31 4.74 4.70
C LEU A 148 -24.69 5.32 5.02
N ARG A 149 -25.03 6.42 4.35
CA ARG A 149 -26.36 7.01 4.35
C ARG A 149 -27.19 6.32 3.29
#